data_AF-A0AAD5PLY3-F1
#
_entry.id   AF-A0AAD5PLY3-F1
#
_cell.length_a   1.000
_cell.length_b   1.000
_cell.length_c   1.000
_cell.angle_alpha   90.00
_cell.angle_beta   90.00
_cell.angle_gamma   90.00
#
_symmetry.space_group_name_H-M   'P 1'
#
loop_
_entity.id
_entity.type
_entity.pdbx_description
1 polymer ?
#
loop_
_entity_poly.entity_id
_entity_poly.type
_entity_poly.pdbx_seq_one_letter_code
_entity_poly.pdbx_strand_id
1 'polypeptide(L)'
;MGGQGKFFMDGADPRMEWQGYIPNEHNPSTLNPERGFVSSANQHPTDQTYPYYVFDNSYEHYRNRRLNGKLTEMSAITVDDMKALQFDDYYTLASEALPVLMNLLADSTIIDPKGREYLAELKSWDFYADPNQKAPTLFHIWWDETFQHIWKEWKDFGAPVVKPNYFRTVELLTSDSVGIVFDLKKTEQVEKAKDHVKAGFDRMLEKMKKWETEEGDYAWAAYKKTSIQHLVPQFSSFSVKNVYTGGGSGILNATSGRMERVGGLW
;
A
#
# COMPACT_ATOMS: atom_id res chain seq x y z
N MET A 1 -24.15 -19.74 7.08
CA MET A 1 -22.72 -19.82 6.68
C MET A 1 -21.90 -19.37 7.89
N GLY A 2 -21.30 -20.32 8.61
CA GLY A 2 -20.43 -20.04 9.76
C GLY A 2 -19.10 -19.43 9.30
N GLY A 3 -18.48 -18.60 10.13
CA GLY A 3 -17.24 -17.87 9.85
C GLY A 3 -16.00 -18.76 9.71
N GLN A 4 -15.98 -19.59 8.66
CA GLN A 4 -14.89 -20.50 8.31
C GLN A 4 -13.57 -19.71 8.28
N GLY A 5 -12.61 -20.08 9.12
CA GLY A 5 -11.26 -19.50 9.12
C GLY A 5 -11.08 -18.08 9.68
N LYS A 6 -12.15 -17.31 9.95
CA LYS A 6 -12.04 -15.92 10.44
C LYS A 6 -12.27 -15.76 11.95
N PHE A 7 -13.07 -16.62 12.56
CA PHE A 7 -13.41 -16.55 13.98
C PHE A 7 -13.29 -17.92 14.65
N PHE A 8 -13.15 -17.94 15.97
CA PHE A 8 -13.31 -19.16 16.75
C PHE A 8 -14.73 -19.69 16.57
N MET A 9 -14.84 -20.99 16.36
CA MET A 9 -16.11 -21.70 16.24
C MET A 9 -16.27 -22.64 17.43
N ASP A 10 -17.52 -22.94 17.78
CA ASP A 10 -17.84 -23.88 18.86
C ASP A 10 -17.52 -25.32 18.41
N GLY A 11 -16.48 -25.91 19.00
CA GLY A 11 -16.06 -27.28 18.71
C GLY A 11 -17.04 -28.35 19.23
N ALA A 12 -18.05 -27.97 20.03
CA ALA A 12 -19.12 -28.88 20.44
C ALA A 12 -20.31 -28.88 19.47
N ASP A 13 -20.36 -27.96 18.50
CA ASP A 13 -21.43 -27.86 17.50
C ASP A 13 -21.06 -28.57 16.20
N PRO A 14 -21.67 -29.73 15.86
CA PRO A 14 -21.34 -30.47 14.64
C PRO A 14 -21.56 -29.69 13.34
N ARG A 15 -22.31 -28.58 13.38
CA ARG A 15 -22.52 -27.69 12.23
C ARG A 15 -21.27 -26.88 11.88
N MET A 16 -20.31 -26.79 12.81
CA MET A 16 -19.05 -26.05 12.64
C MET A 16 -17.89 -26.95 12.17
N GLU A 17 -18.11 -28.27 12.17
CA GLU A 17 -17.14 -29.24 11.69
C GLU A 17 -16.89 -29.09 10.19
N TRP A 18 -15.68 -29.43 9.76
CA TRP A 18 -15.36 -29.51 8.34
C TRP A 18 -16.20 -30.61 7.69
N GLN A 19 -16.98 -30.25 6.66
CA GLN A 19 -17.90 -31.17 5.99
C GLN A 19 -17.19 -32.08 4.96
N GLY A 20 -15.90 -31.89 4.74
CA GLY A 20 -15.08 -32.66 3.81
C GLY A 20 -13.95 -31.81 3.21
N TYR A 21 -13.19 -32.43 2.30
CA TYR A 21 -12.22 -31.72 1.47
C TYR A 21 -12.91 -31.12 0.24
N ILE A 22 -12.38 -29.99 -0.25
CA ILE A 22 -12.75 -29.48 -1.56
C ILE A 22 -12.27 -30.50 -2.61
N PRO A 23 -13.14 -31.01 -3.51
CA PRO A 23 -12.74 -31.91 -4.58
C PRO A 23 -11.67 -31.29 -5.48
N ASN A 24 -10.75 -32.09 -6.00
CA ASN A 24 -9.62 -31.59 -6.77
C ASN A 24 -10.06 -30.84 -8.04
N GLU A 25 -11.11 -31.33 -8.69
CA GLU A 25 -11.78 -30.74 -9.85
C GLU A 25 -12.37 -29.36 -9.59
N HIS A 26 -12.57 -28.98 -8.33
CA HIS A 26 -13.04 -27.66 -7.94
C HIS A 26 -11.91 -26.70 -7.59
N ASN A 27 -10.64 -27.12 -7.61
CA ASN A 27 -9.54 -26.20 -7.40
C ASN A 27 -9.49 -25.16 -8.53
N PRO A 28 -9.37 -23.85 -8.21
CA PRO A 28 -9.26 -22.81 -9.22
C PRO A 28 -8.09 -23.07 -10.15
N SER A 29 -8.39 -23.23 -11.44
CA SER A 29 -7.39 -23.49 -12.46
C SER A 29 -7.82 -22.88 -13.78
N THR A 30 -6.84 -22.59 -14.62
CA THR A 30 -7.07 -22.11 -15.98
C THR A 30 -5.96 -22.65 -16.88
N LEU A 31 -6.31 -22.95 -18.13
CA LEU A 31 -5.38 -23.45 -19.14
C LEU A 31 -5.67 -22.72 -20.45
N ASN A 32 -4.66 -22.08 -21.02
CA ASN A 32 -4.74 -21.32 -22.27
C ASN A 32 -5.96 -20.36 -22.31
N PRO A 33 -6.09 -19.44 -21.33
CA PRO A 33 -7.24 -18.55 -21.29
C PRO A 33 -7.26 -17.61 -22.49
N GLU A 34 -8.46 -17.19 -22.94
CA GLU A 34 -8.65 -16.32 -24.11
C GLU A 34 -7.84 -15.01 -24.06
N ARG A 35 -7.67 -14.46 -22.85
CA ARG A 35 -6.83 -13.27 -22.57
C ARG A 35 -5.35 -13.45 -22.92
N GLY A 36 -4.89 -14.67 -23.20
CA GLY A 36 -3.52 -14.97 -23.66
C GLY A 36 -2.45 -15.08 -22.58
N PHE A 37 -2.78 -14.90 -21.30
CA PHE A 37 -1.82 -15.02 -20.20
C PHE A 37 -2.44 -15.43 -18.86
N VAL A 38 -1.59 -15.94 -17.97
CA VAL A 38 -1.88 -16.19 -16.55
C VAL A 38 -0.93 -15.34 -15.71
N SER A 39 -1.44 -14.73 -14.64
CA SER A 39 -0.63 -13.88 -13.76
C SER A 39 -1.12 -13.97 -12.31
N SER A 40 -0.18 -14.01 -11.37
CA SER A 40 -0.46 -13.91 -9.93
C SER A 40 0.51 -12.93 -9.28
N ALA A 41 -0.04 -12.03 -8.47
CA ALA A 41 0.65 -11.09 -7.62
C ALA A 41 -0.14 -10.92 -6.31
N ASN A 42 -0.50 -12.04 -5.68
CA ASN A 42 -1.21 -12.12 -4.39
C ASN A 42 -2.63 -11.51 -4.35
N GLN A 43 -3.31 -11.44 -5.50
CA GLN A 43 -4.72 -11.06 -5.56
C GLN A 43 -5.66 -12.21 -5.16
N HIS A 44 -6.94 -11.89 -4.97
CA HIS A 44 -7.99 -12.90 -4.81
C HIS A 44 -7.96 -13.89 -6.00
N PRO A 45 -7.86 -15.21 -5.78
CA PRO A 45 -7.59 -16.18 -6.84
C PRO A 45 -8.81 -16.52 -7.70
N THR A 46 -10.01 -16.19 -7.23
CA THR A 46 -11.29 -16.50 -7.89
C THR A 46 -12.19 -15.29 -8.00
N ASP A 47 -13.24 -15.37 -8.82
CA ASP A 47 -14.34 -14.42 -8.78
C ASP A 47 -15.39 -14.79 -7.71
N GLN A 48 -16.49 -14.02 -7.68
CA GLN A 48 -17.58 -14.18 -6.73
C GLN A 48 -18.47 -15.41 -6.98
N THR A 49 -18.32 -16.09 -8.12
CA THR A 49 -19.08 -17.29 -8.48
C THR A 49 -18.47 -18.57 -7.90
N TYR A 50 -17.23 -18.50 -7.40
CA TYR A 50 -16.57 -19.63 -6.77
C TYR A 50 -17.32 -20.09 -5.51
N PRO A 51 -17.73 -21.37 -5.40
CA PRO A 51 -18.70 -21.79 -4.40
C PRO A 51 -18.10 -22.03 -3.01
N TYR A 52 -16.76 -22.01 -2.89
CA TYR A 52 -16.07 -22.26 -1.63
C TYR A 52 -15.59 -20.96 -1.01
N TYR A 53 -15.57 -20.94 0.32
CA TYR A 53 -15.00 -19.83 1.08
C TYR A 53 -13.50 -19.73 0.83
N VAL A 54 -13.06 -18.56 0.37
CA VAL A 54 -11.65 -18.22 0.17
C VAL A 54 -11.40 -16.93 0.94
N PHE A 55 -10.44 -16.97 1.85
CA PHE A 55 -10.11 -15.84 2.69
C PHE A 55 -8.62 -15.73 2.90
N ASP A 56 -8.18 -14.50 2.80
CA ASP A 56 -6.89 -14.03 3.23
C ASP A 56 -7.14 -12.71 3.97
N ASN A 57 -6.34 -12.44 4.99
CA ASN A 57 -6.38 -11.17 5.69
C ASN A 57 -5.62 -10.06 4.93
N SER A 58 -4.89 -10.40 3.86
CA SER A 58 -4.01 -9.48 3.14
C SER A 58 -3.89 -9.78 1.64
N TYR A 59 -4.96 -9.53 0.88
CA TYR A 59 -4.84 -9.51 -0.58
C TYR A 59 -4.11 -8.24 -1.05
N GLU A 60 -3.25 -8.40 -2.06
CA GLU A 60 -2.64 -7.29 -2.76
C GLU A 60 -3.69 -6.58 -3.64
N HIS A 61 -3.58 -5.26 -3.78
CA HIS A 61 -4.56 -4.44 -4.52
C HIS A 61 -3.95 -3.59 -5.63
N TYR A 62 -2.62 -3.46 -5.70
CA TYR A 62 -1.95 -2.55 -6.62
C TYR A 62 -1.06 -3.29 -7.63
N ARG A 63 -0.16 -4.17 -7.16
CA ARG A 63 0.76 -4.90 -8.04
C ARG A 63 0.04 -5.72 -9.09
N ASN A 64 -1.02 -6.41 -8.69
CA ASN A 64 -1.81 -7.20 -9.64
C ASN A 64 -2.46 -6.30 -10.70
N ARG A 65 -3.03 -5.14 -10.35
CA ARG A 65 -3.65 -4.24 -11.34
C ARG A 65 -2.61 -3.71 -12.33
N ARG A 66 -1.43 -3.30 -11.85
CA ARG A 66 -0.31 -2.88 -12.71
C ARG A 66 0.14 -4.03 -13.62
N LEU A 67 0.36 -5.23 -13.07
CA LEU A 67 0.79 -6.41 -13.83
C LEU A 67 -0.21 -6.78 -14.93
N ASN A 68 -1.49 -6.90 -14.57
CA ASN A 68 -2.56 -7.25 -15.50
C ASN A 68 -2.70 -6.19 -16.60
N GLY A 69 -2.62 -4.89 -16.25
CA GLY A 69 -2.63 -3.80 -17.22
C GLY A 69 -1.48 -3.90 -18.22
N LYS A 70 -0.24 -4.03 -17.72
CA LYS A 70 0.95 -4.17 -18.57
C LYS A 70 0.86 -5.38 -19.51
N LEU A 71 0.53 -6.56 -18.98
CA LEU A 71 0.43 -7.78 -19.79
C LEU A 71 -0.71 -7.73 -20.82
N THR A 72 -1.77 -6.96 -20.55
CA THR A 72 -2.86 -6.73 -21.52
C THR A 72 -2.43 -5.85 -22.69
N GLU A 73 -1.57 -4.86 -22.44
CA GLU A 73 -1.07 -3.92 -23.45
C GLU A 73 0.10 -4.48 -24.28
N MET A 74 0.82 -5.45 -23.74
CA MET A 74 2.01 -6.02 -24.36
C MET A 74 1.66 -7.07 -25.42
N SER A 75 2.44 -7.12 -26.48
CA SER A 75 2.35 -8.14 -27.53
C SER A 75 3.75 -8.51 -28.01
N ALA A 76 3.91 -9.71 -28.58
CA ALA A 76 5.22 -10.24 -29.01
C ALA A 76 6.31 -10.15 -27.92
N ILE A 77 5.93 -10.46 -26.67
CA ILE A 77 6.75 -10.29 -25.47
C ILE A 77 8.04 -11.10 -25.56
N THR A 78 9.17 -10.44 -25.34
CA THR A 78 10.49 -11.07 -25.26
C THR A 78 10.89 -11.36 -23.80
N VAL A 79 11.99 -12.10 -23.62
CA VAL A 79 12.58 -12.31 -22.29
C VAL A 79 13.00 -10.99 -21.65
N ASP A 80 13.50 -10.04 -22.43
CA ASP A 80 13.97 -8.76 -21.90
C ASP A 80 12.81 -7.85 -21.49
N ASP A 81 11.68 -7.92 -22.18
CA ASP A 81 10.45 -7.25 -21.76
C ASP A 81 9.96 -7.77 -20.40
N MET A 82 10.02 -9.09 -20.19
CA MET A 82 9.67 -9.70 -18.91
C MET A 82 10.65 -9.32 -17.80
N LYS A 83 11.95 -9.16 -18.10
CA LYS A 83 12.92 -8.62 -17.13
C LYS A 83 12.57 -7.17 -16.77
N ALA A 84 12.29 -6.34 -17.77
CA ALA A 84 11.91 -4.94 -17.54
C ALA A 84 10.64 -4.84 -16.67
N LEU A 85 9.66 -5.71 -16.89
CA LEU A 85 8.43 -5.76 -16.09
C LEU A 85 8.69 -6.08 -14.61
N GLN A 86 9.72 -6.87 -14.27
CA GLN A 86 10.10 -7.14 -12.87
C GLN A 86 10.71 -5.90 -12.19
N PHE A 87 11.24 -4.95 -12.96
CA PHE A 87 11.80 -3.68 -12.48
C PHE A 87 10.83 -2.50 -12.67
N ASP A 88 9.54 -2.76 -12.93
CA ASP A 88 8.54 -1.71 -13.04
C ASP A 88 8.31 -1.05 -11.66
N ASP A 89 8.77 0.19 -11.54
CA ASP A 89 8.75 0.98 -10.31
C ASP A 89 7.48 1.85 -10.17
N TYR A 90 6.44 1.63 -10.98
CA TYR A 90 5.26 2.49 -10.98
C TYR A 90 4.42 2.37 -9.70
N TYR A 91 4.28 3.48 -8.99
CA TYR A 91 3.59 3.54 -7.72
C TYR A 91 2.08 3.80 -7.91
N THR A 92 1.34 2.73 -8.19
CA THR A 92 -0.11 2.81 -8.51
C THR A 92 -0.91 3.55 -7.43
N LEU A 93 -0.68 3.25 -6.15
CA LEU A 93 -1.31 3.98 -5.04
C LEU A 93 -1.05 5.51 -5.12
N ALA A 94 0.16 5.93 -5.46
CA ALA A 94 0.49 7.34 -5.58
C ALA A 94 -0.26 8.02 -6.73
N SER A 95 -0.34 7.34 -7.87
CA SER A 95 -1.08 7.85 -9.04
C SER A 95 -2.57 8.08 -8.75
N GLU A 96 -3.15 7.31 -7.83
CA GLU A 96 -4.55 7.43 -7.42
C GLU A 96 -4.75 8.41 -6.26
N ALA A 97 -3.86 8.39 -5.26
CA ALA A 97 -4.03 9.15 -4.03
C ALA A 97 -3.51 10.58 -4.13
N LEU A 98 -2.34 10.81 -4.75
CA LEU A 98 -1.69 12.12 -4.74
C LEU A 98 -2.55 13.24 -5.37
N PRO A 99 -3.23 13.03 -6.51
CA PRO A 99 -4.14 14.06 -7.05
C PRO A 99 -5.27 14.43 -6.07
N VAL A 100 -5.80 13.45 -5.33
CA VAL A 100 -6.85 13.64 -4.33
C VAL A 100 -6.32 14.43 -3.14
N LEU A 101 -5.13 14.08 -2.62
CA LEU A 101 -4.47 14.82 -1.54
C LEU A 101 -4.19 16.27 -1.94
N MET A 102 -3.65 16.49 -3.14
CA MET A 102 -3.37 17.83 -3.67
C MET A 102 -4.64 18.68 -3.78
N ASN A 103 -5.74 18.10 -4.27
CA ASN A 103 -7.02 18.79 -4.37
C ASN A 103 -7.59 19.15 -2.99
N LEU A 104 -7.52 18.24 -2.02
CA LEU A 104 -8.00 18.49 -0.65
C LEU A 104 -7.14 19.51 0.10
N LEU A 105 -5.87 19.68 -0.29
CA LEU A 105 -4.95 20.67 0.28
C LEU A 105 -5.06 22.05 -0.40
N ALA A 106 -5.70 22.17 -1.57
CA ALA A 106 -5.61 23.35 -2.44
C ALA A 106 -5.95 24.69 -1.76
N ASP A 107 -6.92 24.70 -0.84
CA ASP A 107 -7.35 25.91 -0.11
C ASP A 107 -6.53 26.18 1.17
N SER A 108 -5.54 25.34 1.48
CA SER A 108 -4.73 25.49 2.68
C SER A 108 -3.59 26.48 2.49
N THR A 109 -3.41 27.37 3.47
CA THR A 109 -2.23 28.25 3.52
C THR A 109 -0.98 27.44 3.89
N ILE A 110 -0.04 27.34 2.94
CA ILE A 110 1.27 26.70 3.17
C ILE A 110 2.30 27.79 3.49
N ILE A 111 2.52 28.03 4.78
CA ILE A 111 3.43 29.08 5.27
C ILE A 111 4.89 28.68 5.03
N ASP A 112 5.24 27.42 5.35
CA ASP A 112 6.61 26.90 5.24
C ASP A 112 7.09 26.88 3.78
N PRO A 113 8.20 27.57 3.45
CA PRO A 113 8.83 27.50 2.13
C PRO A 113 9.15 26.07 1.67
N LYS A 114 9.61 25.21 2.59
CA LYS A 114 9.88 23.79 2.28
C LYS A 114 8.62 23.05 1.87
N GLY A 115 7.49 23.38 2.47
CA GLY A 115 6.21 22.82 2.06
C GLY A 115 5.87 23.14 0.60
N ARG A 116 6.15 24.36 0.14
CA ARG A 116 5.94 24.73 -1.27
C ARG A 116 6.90 24.01 -2.21
N GLU A 117 8.17 23.84 -1.81
CA GLU A 117 9.16 23.05 -2.56
C GLU A 117 8.70 21.59 -2.72
N TYR A 118 8.29 20.94 -1.62
CA TYR A 118 7.83 19.54 -1.64
C TYR A 118 6.57 19.36 -2.48
N LEU A 119 5.61 20.28 -2.42
CA LEU A 119 4.43 20.24 -3.28
C LEU A 119 4.78 20.39 -4.76
N ALA A 120 5.76 21.25 -5.10
CA ALA A 120 6.22 21.38 -6.48
C ALA A 120 6.89 20.08 -6.98
N GLU A 121 7.72 19.45 -6.13
CA GLU A 121 8.37 18.17 -6.43
C GLU A 121 7.33 17.06 -6.68
N LEU A 122 6.37 16.90 -5.76
CA LEU A 122 5.25 15.97 -5.86
C LEU A 122 4.37 16.23 -7.09
N LYS A 123 4.12 17.50 -7.44
CA LYS A 123 3.30 17.85 -8.61
C LYS A 123 3.98 17.51 -9.94
N SER A 124 5.31 17.54 -9.98
CA SER A 124 6.10 17.19 -11.18
C SER A 124 6.38 15.70 -11.33
N TRP A 125 6.07 14.91 -10.30
CA TRP A 125 6.38 13.49 -10.26
C TRP A 125 5.55 12.67 -11.24
N ASP A 126 6.19 11.72 -11.91
CA ASP A 126 5.59 10.79 -12.88
C ASP A 126 5.10 9.47 -12.26
N PHE A 127 5.13 9.39 -10.92
CA PHE A 127 4.75 8.23 -10.12
C PHE A 127 5.70 7.04 -10.18
N TYR A 128 6.89 7.16 -10.76
CA TYR A 128 7.90 6.09 -10.69
C TYR A 128 8.71 6.20 -9.40
N ALA A 129 8.84 5.10 -8.67
CA ALA A 129 9.62 5.02 -7.44
C ALA A 129 11.07 4.61 -7.72
N ASP A 130 11.73 5.29 -8.65
CA ASP A 130 13.13 5.03 -9.01
C ASP A 130 14.07 5.38 -7.83
N PRO A 131 15.26 4.76 -7.72
CA PRO A 131 16.11 4.91 -6.54
C PRO A 131 16.58 6.35 -6.25
N ASN A 132 16.74 7.18 -7.29
CA ASN A 132 17.20 8.57 -7.18
C ASN A 132 16.05 9.59 -7.02
N GLN A 133 14.81 9.15 -7.21
CA GLN A 133 13.68 10.07 -7.12
C GLN A 133 13.37 10.39 -5.68
N LYS A 134 13.03 11.64 -5.41
CA LYS A 134 12.77 12.15 -4.06
C LYS A 134 11.27 12.22 -3.72
N ALA A 135 10.44 12.50 -4.73
CA ALA A 135 8.98 12.56 -4.61
C ALA A 135 8.32 11.28 -4.01
N PRO A 136 8.79 10.04 -4.30
CA PRO A 136 8.25 8.83 -3.67
C PRO A 136 8.36 8.87 -2.14
N THR A 137 9.46 9.40 -1.59
CA THR A 137 9.66 9.57 -0.14
C THR A 137 8.62 10.53 0.45
N LEU A 138 8.45 11.69 -0.19
CA LEU A 138 7.47 12.70 0.24
C LEU A 138 6.05 12.13 0.23
N PHE A 139 5.68 11.46 -0.87
CA PHE A 139 4.36 10.83 -0.99
C PHE A 139 4.16 9.76 0.07
N HIS A 140 5.14 8.86 0.26
CA HIS A 140 5.05 7.78 1.23
C HIS A 140 4.79 8.32 2.65
N ILE A 141 5.54 9.34 3.06
CA ILE A 141 5.38 9.96 4.39
C ILE A 141 4.02 10.67 4.49
N TRP A 142 3.66 11.49 3.50
CA TRP A 142 2.38 12.21 3.54
C TRP A 142 1.20 11.25 3.60
N TRP A 143 1.19 10.22 2.74
CA TRP A 143 0.14 9.22 2.70
C TRP A 143 0.03 8.46 4.03
N ASP A 144 1.15 7.96 4.58
CA ASP A 144 1.12 7.26 5.87
C ASP A 144 0.61 8.19 6.97
N GLU A 145 1.08 9.44 7.03
CA GLU A 145 0.62 10.37 8.06
C GLU A 145 -0.86 10.71 7.96
N THR A 146 -1.37 10.95 6.75
CA THR A 146 -2.80 11.16 6.51
C THR A 146 -3.60 9.90 6.87
N PHE A 147 -3.19 8.72 6.41
CA PHE A 147 -3.86 7.46 6.71
C PHE A 147 -3.90 7.17 8.21
N GLN A 148 -2.77 7.34 8.91
CA GLN A 148 -2.73 7.16 10.36
C GLN A 148 -3.59 8.20 11.08
N HIS A 149 -3.67 9.44 10.58
CA HIS A 149 -4.49 10.49 11.19
C HIS A 149 -5.99 10.24 11.02
N ILE A 150 -6.44 9.75 9.86
CA ILE A 150 -7.85 9.35 9.62
C ILE A 150 -8.25 8.23 10.59
N TRP A 151 -7.44 7.18 10.67
CA TRP A 151 -7.78 5.97 11.41
C TRP A 151 -7.22 5.94 12.85
N LYS A 152 -6.88 7.09 13.44
CA LYS A 152 -6.19 7.13 14.74
C LYS A 152 -7.05 6.62 15.90
N GLU A 153 -8.34 6.94 15.93
CA GLU A 153 -9.25 6.54 17.00
C GLU A 153 -9.57 5.04 16.98
N TRP A 154 -9.39 4.38 15.83
CA TRP A 154 -9.63 2.95 15.69
C TRP A 154 -8.61 2.10 16.47
N LYS A 155 -7.47 2.69 16.85
CA LYS A 155 -6.50 2.04 17.77
C LYS A 155 -7.03 1.96 19.20
N ASP A 156 -8.00 2.80 19.57
CA ASP A 156 -8.51 2.91 20.94
C ASP A 156 -9.72 2.00 21.19
N PHE A 157 -10.11 1.18 20.21
CA PHE A 157 -11.32 0.35 20.27
C PHE A 157 -11.23 -0.82 21.29
N GLY A 158 -10.10 -0.98 21.98
CA GLY A 158 -9.88 -2.03 22.98
C GLY A 158 -9.83 -3.46 22.42
N ALA A 159 -9.88 -3.60 21.09
CA ALA A 159 -9.83 -4.87 20.38
C ALA A 159 -9.00 -4.71 19.09
N PRO A 160 -8.47 -5.80 18.51
CA PRO A 160 -7.83 -5.77 17.19
C PRO A 160 -8.83 -5.30 16.13
N VAL A 161 -8.56 -4.15 15.52
CA VAL A 161 -9.38 -3.63 14.42
C VAL A 161 -8.59 -3.66 13.12
N VAL A 162 -9.19 -4.22 12.07
CA VAL A 162 -8.67 -4.13 10.72
C VAL A 162 -9.06 -2.78 10.15
N LYS A 163 -8.07 -1.93 9.86
CA LYS A 163 -8.30 -0.65 9.19
C LYS A 163 -8.74 -0.89 7.75
N PRO A 164 -9.52 0.03 7.16
CA PRO A 164 -9.82 -0.03 5.73
C PRO A 164 -8.55 -0.04 4.87
N ASN A 165 -8.61 -0.79 3.77
CA ASN A 165 -7.52 -0.85 2.79
C ASN A 165 -7.25 0.54 2.19
N TYR A 166 -6.04 0.75 1.70
CA TYR A 166 -5.64 2.05 1.12
C TYR A 166 -6.56 2.49 -0.02
N PHE A 167 -6.94 1.61 -0.95
CA PHE A 167 -7.81 1.97 -2.07
C PHE A 167 -9.19 2.42 -1.58
N ARG A 168 -9.72 1.81 -0.50
CA ARG A 168 -10.98 2.22 0.11
C ARG A 168 -10.86 3.57 0.79
N THR A 169 -9.70 3.86 1.39
CA THR A 169 -9.43 5.19 1.95
C THR A 169 -9.35 6.25 0.85
N VAL A 170 -8.69 5.98 -0.27
CA VAL A 170 -8.66 6.88 -1.44
C VAL A 170 -10.08 7.12 -1.99
N GLU A 171 -10.89 6.06 -2.10
CA GLU A 171 -12.28 6.15 -2.54
C GLU A 171 -13.12 7.04 -1.61
N LEU A 172 -12.98 6.89 -0.29
CA LEU A 172 -13.69 7.72 0.71
C LEU A 172 -13.24 9.19 0.65
N LEU A 173 -11.93 9.45 0.51
CA LEU A 173 -11.39 10.80 0.34
C LEU A 173 -11.97 11.48 -0.91
N THR A 174 -12.31 10.71 -1.94
CA THR A 174 -12.82 11.21 -3.22
C THR A 174 -14.34 11.38 -3.23
N SER A 175 -15.07 10.37 -2.77
CA SER A 175 -16.53 10.27 -2.95
C SER A 175 -17.34 10.76 -1.75
N ASP A 176 -16.77 10.76 -0.55
CA ASP A 176 -17.46 11.13 0.70
C ASP A 176 -16.56 11.99 1.60
N SER A 177 -15.95 13.04 1.04
CA SER A 177 -14.94 13.87 1.72
C SER A 177 -15.41 14.60 2.98
N VAL A 178 -16.72 14.59 3.27
CA VAL A 178 -17.34 15.17 4.47
C VAL A 178 -18.04 14.11 5.33
N GLY A 179 -17.83 12.83 5.02
CA GLY A 179 -18.47 11.70 5.67
C GLY A 179 -18.08 11.55 7.14
N ILE A 180 -18.97 10.89 7.89
CA ILE A 180 -18.84 10.67 9.34
C ILE A 180 -17.58 9.89 9.74
N VAL A 181 -16.94 9.23 8.76
CA VAL A 181 -15.71 8.46 8.97
C VAL A 181 -14.49 9.36 9.26
N PHE A 182 -14.54 10.63 8.87
CA PHE A 182 -13.48 11.61 9.13
C PHE A 182 -13.65 12.30 10.48
N ASP A 183 -14.86 12.41 10.99
CA ASP A 183 -15.13 13.07 12.27
C ASP A 183 -14.51 12.32 13.46
N LEU A 184 -13.55 12.96 14.15
CA LEU A 184 -12.86 12.41 15.30
C LEU A 184 -13.67 12.69 16.56
N LYS A 185 -14.28 11.66 17.15
CA LYS A 185 -15.27 11.83 18.22
C LYS A 185 -14.71 12.43 19.51
N LYS A 186 -13.39 12.48 19.65
CA LYS A 186 -12.70 13.05 20.81
C LYS A 186 -12.33 14.53 20.65
N THR A 187 -12.67 15.17 19.52
CA THR A 187 -12.41 16.60 19.29
C THR A 187 -13.70 17.41 19.35
N GLU A 188 -13.58 18.72 19.55
CA GLU A 188 -14.74 19.63 19.53
C GLU A 188 -15.16 20.01 18.11
N GLN A 189 -14.26 19.83 17.13
CA GLN A 189 -14.48 20.18 15.73
C GLN A 189 -14.92 18.94 14.96
N VAL A 190 -15.84 19.10 14.01
CA VAL A 190 -16.19 18.01 13.08
C VAL A 190 -15.21 18.02 11.92
N GLU A 191 -14.21 17.12 11.95
CA GLU A 191 -13.22 17.03 10.88
C GLU A 191 -13.80 16.45 9.59
N LYS A 192 -13.21 16.89 8.48
CA LYS A 192 -13.46 16.42 7.12
C LYS A 192 -12.15 15.89 6.53
N ALA A 193 -12.23 15.22 5.37
CA ALA A 193 -11.07 14.68 4.66
C ALA A 193 -9.92 15.69 4.54
N LYS A 194 -10.21 16.95 4.18
CA LYS A 194 -9.21 18.02 4.03
C LYS A 194 -8.42 18.29 5.31
N ASP A 195 -9.05 18.15 6.48
CA ASP A 195 -8.43 18.44 7.77
C ASP A 195 -7.39 17.35 8.10
N HIS A 196 -7.66 16.08 7.78
CA HIS A 196 -6.66 15.01 7.91
C HIS A 196 -5.56 15.08 6.85
N VAL A 197 -5.88 15.50 5.62
CA VAL A 197 -4.88 15.70 4.57
C VAL A 197 -3.91 16.81 4.97
N LYS A 198 -4.43 17.92 5.49
CA LYS A 198 -3.63 19.03 6.03
C LYS A 198 -2.80 18.60 7.23
N ALA A 199 -3.39 17.91 8.21
CA ALA A 199 -2.66 17.41 9.36
C ALA A 199 -1.55 16.43 8.97
N GLY A 200 -1.80 15.54 8.01
CA GLY A 200 -0.79 14.64 7.48
C GLY A 200 0.34 15.37 6.74
N PHE A 201 -0.01 16.42 5.98
CA PHE A 201 0.99 17.27 5.31
C PHE A 201 1.89 17.98 6.33
N ASP A 202 1.31 18.55 7.38
CA ASP A 202 2.08 19.23 8.44
C ASP A 202 3.03 18.26 9.14
N ARG A 203 2.58 17.04 9.45
CA ARG A 203 3.44 15.99 10.03
C ARG A 203 4.53 15.51 9.07
N MET A 204 4.26 15.47 7.76
CA MET A 204 5.30 15.24 6.76
C MET A 204 6.37 16.32 6.83
N LEU A 205 6.02 17.61 6.92
CA LEU A 205 7.01 18.69 7.04
C LEU A 205 7.90 18.53 8.26
N GLU A 206 7.32 18.21 9.41
CA GLU A 206 8.08 17.95 10.65
C GLU A 206 9.05 16.78 10.48
N LYS A 207 8.57 15.65 9.93
CA LYS A 207 9.39 14.47 9.67
C LYS A 207 10.51 14.74 8.66
N MET A 208 10.22 15.47 7.60
CA MET A 208 11.21 15.81 6.57
C MET A 208 12.28 16.75 7.11
N LYS A 209 11.90 17.77 7.89
CA LYS A 209 12.86 18.66 8.56
C LYS A 209 13.83 17.88 9.44
N LYS A 210 13.30 16.91 10.20
CA LYS A 210 14.12 16.01 11.03
C LYS A 210 15.04 15.15 10.15
N TRP A 211 14.50 14.51 9.12
CA TRP A 211 15.26 13.66 8.21
C TRP A 211 16.40 14.40 7.51
N GLU A 212 16.12 15.55 6.89
CA GLU A 212 17.14 16.35 6.21
C GLU A 212 18.26 16.80 7.17
N THR A 213 17.95 16.98 8.46
CA THR A 213 18.95 17.33 9.48
C THR A 213 19.80 16.13 9.91
N GLU A 214 19.17 14.95 10.11
CA GLU A 214 19.83 13.77 10.68
C GLU A 214 20.48 12.87 9.62
N GLU A 215 19.88 12.76 8.44
CA GLU A 215 20.21 11.80 7.39
C GLU A 215 20.60 12.49 6.06
N GLY A 216 20.09 13.70 5.81
CA GLY A 216 20.42 14.50 4.63
C GLY A 216 19.61 14.11 3.40
N ASP A 217 20.10 13.15 2.62
CA ASP A 217 19.45 12.76 1.36
C ASP A 217 18.16 11.97 1.59
N TYR A 218 17.12 12.34 0.86
CA TYR A 218 15.79 11.72 0.90
C TYR A 218 15.38 11.14 -0.45
N ALA A 219 16.33 10.93 -1.37
CA ALA A 219 16.12 10.05 -2.52
C ALA A 219 15.59 8.69 -2.06
N TRP A 220 14.74 8.07 -2.87
CA TRP A 220 13.93 6.93 -2.46
C TRP A 220 14.77 5.76 -1.94
N ALA A 221 15.89 5.44 -2.58
CA ALA A 221 16.79 4.39 -2.09
C ALA A 221 17.43 4.76 -0.73
N ALA A 222 17.80 6.03 -0.53
CA ALA A 222 18.36 6.55 0.72
C ALA A 222 17.34 6.54 1.87
N TYR A 223 16.07 6.80 1.56
CA TYR A 223 14.97 6.74 2.54
C TYR A 223 14.54 5.30 2.86
N LYS A 224 14.26 4.49 1.83
CA LYS A 224 13.73 3.13 1.94
C LYS A 224 14.73 2.16 2.58
N LYS A 225 16.04 2.38 2.36
CA LYS A 225 17.17 1.62 2.94
C LYS A 225 17.01 0.10 2.79
N THR A 226 16.55 -0.36 1.62
CA THR A 226 16.41 -1.80 1.32
C THR A 226 17.70 -2.53 1.64
N SER A 227 17.60 -3.67 2.34
CA SER A 227 18.76 -4.38 2.84
C SER A 227 18.59 -5.89 2.67
N ILE A 228 19.64 -6.56 2.24
CA ILE A 228 19.76 -8.03 2.22
C ILE A 228 20.45 -8.42 3.51
N GLN A 229 19.73 -9.05 4.43
CA GLN A 229 20.28 -9.46 5.71
C GLN A 229 20.82 -10.89 5.64
N HIS A 230 21.93 -11.12 6.32
CA HIS A 230 22.34 -12.49 6.64
C HIS A 230 21.25 -13.20 7.47
N LEU A 231 21.12 -14.52 7.30
CA LEU A 231 20.08 -15.32 7.96
C LEU A 231 20.24 -15.38 9.48
N VAL A 232 21.49 -15.29 9.97
CA VAL A 232 21.78 -15.23 11.41
C VAL A 232 21.47 -13.81 11.91
N PRO A 233 20.51 -13.64 12.84
CA PRO A 233 20.19 -12.34 13.41
C PRO A 233 21.42 -11.64 13.96
N GLN A 234 21.48 -10.31 13.81
CA GLN A 234 22.58 -9.45 14.26
C GLN A 234 23.95 -9.67 13.56
N PHE A 235 24.07 -10.65 12.67
CA PHE A 235 25.32 -10.89 11.93
C PHE A 235 25.44 -9.99 10.69
N SER A 236 25.88 -8.75 10.91
CA SER A 236 25.85 -7.72 9.85
C SER A 236 26.99 -7.79 8.82
N SER A 237 28.07 -8.52 9.10
CA SER A 237 29.28 -8.57 8.25
C SER A 237 29.03 -9.16 6.85
N PHE A 238 27.97 -9.96 6.68
CA PHE A 238 27.54 -10.50 5.38
C PHE A 238 26.19 -9.93 4.91
N SER A 239 25.71 -8.88 5.57
CA SER A 239 24.52 -8.15 5.11
C SER A 239 24.92 -7.06 4.12
N VAL A 240 24.10 -6.84 3.10
CA VAL A 240 24.19 -5.67 2.22
C VAL A 240 23.12 -4.67 2.66
N LYS A 241 23.54 -3.48 3.09
CA LYS A 241 22.63 -2.38 3.47
C LYS A 241 22.52 -1.38 2.32
N ASN A 242 21.42 -0.64 2.29
CA ASN A 242 21.18 0.45 1.33
C ASN A 242 21.37 -0.01 -0.13
N VAL A 243 20.75 -1.14 -0.49
CA VAL A 243 20.72 -1.61 -1.87
C VAL A 243 20.12 -0.52 -2.74
N TYR A 244 20.86 -0.12 -3.77
CA TYR A 244 20.42 0.89 -4.73
C TYR A 244 19.36 0.28 -5.66
N THR A 245 18.09 0.41 -5.27
CA THR A 245 16.94 -0.10 -6.01
C THR A 245 15.73 0.80 -5.80
N GLY A 246 14.97 1.02 -6.87
CA GLY A 246 13.64 1.61 -6.80
C GLY A 246 12.62 0.61 -6.25
N GLY A 247 11.34 0.81 -6.51
CA GLY A 247 10.28 -0.13 -6.14
C GLY A 247 9.90 -0.06 -4.66
N GLY A 248 8.95 -0.86 -4.21
CA GLY A 248 8.39 -0.76 -2.86
C GLY A 248 7.21 -1.70 -2.62
N SER A 249 6.64 -1.65 -1.41
CA SER A 249 5.41 -2.41 -1.13
C SER A 249 4.26 -1.94 -2.03
N GLY A 250 3.54 -2.87 -2.66
CA GLY A 250 2.48 -2.53 -3.61
C GLY A 250 2.95 -2.12 -5.02
N ILE A 251 4.26 -2.17 -5.30
CA ILE A 251 4.86 -1.89 -6.62
C ILE A 251 5.40 -3.20 -7.24
N LEU A 252 5.40 -3.33 -8.58
CA LEU A 252 5.80 -4.59 -9.23
C LEU A 252 7.22 -5.00 -8.89
N ASN A 253 8.16 -4.06 -8.96
CA ASN A 253 9.43 -4.18 -8.26
C ASN A 253 9.19 -4.16 -6.74
N ALA A 254 8.85 -5.31 -6.17
CA ALA A 254 8.44 -5.46 -4.79
C ALA A 254 9.62 -5.45 -3.79
N THR A 255 10.64 -4.62 -4.04
CA THR A 255 11.81 -4.47 -3.17
C THR A 255 11.51 -3.52 -2.02
N SER A 256 10.73 -3.97 -1.04
CA SER A 256 10.32 -3.15 0.11
C SER A 256 11.48 -2.61 0.95
N GLY A 257 11.19 -1.53 1.69
CA GLY A 257 12.08 -1.04 2.74
C GLY A 257 12.02 -1.90 3.99
N ARG A 258 13.00 -1.75 4.88
CA ARG A 258 12.95 -2.41 6.19
C ARG A 258 11.98 -1.71 7.15
N MET A 259 11.81 -0.38 7.03
CA MET A 259 10.85 0.37 7.84
C MET A 259 9.39 0.02 7.52
N GLU A 260 9.11 -0.43 6.29
CA GLU A 260 7.75 -0.82 5.86
C GLU A 260 7.28 -2.16 6.47
N ARG A 261 8.20 -3.00 6.97
CA ARG A 261 7.88 -4.34 7.51
C ARG A 261 7.42 -4.33 8.97
N VAL A 262 7.32 -3.17 9.60
CA VAL A 262 6.90 -3.07 11.02
C VAL A 262 5.37 -3.12 11.17
N GLY A 263 4.61 -3.11 10.07
CA GLY A 263 3.14 -3.15 10.09
C GLY A 263 2.46 -4.21 9.21
N GLY A 264 3.22 -4.99 8.43
CA GLY A 264 2.69 -6.05 7.59
C GLY A 264 2.86 -7.42 8.26
N LEU A 265 1.76 -8.05 8.64
CA LEU A 265 1.75 -9.49 8.93
C LEU A 265 2.05 -10.23 7.62
N TRP A 266 2.91 -11.25 7.72
CA TRP A 266 3.29 -12.16 6.64
C TRP A 266 2.10 -12.94 6.10
#